data_AF-A0A6B3HMN5-F1
#
_entry.id   AF-A0A6B3HMN5-F1
#
_cell.length_a   1.000
_cell.length_b   1.000
_cell.length_c   1.000
_cell.angle_alpha   90.00
_cell.angle_beta   90.00
_cell.angle_gamma   90.00
#
_symmetry.space_group_name_H-M   'P 1'
#
loop_
_entity.id
_entity.type
_entity.pdbx_description
1 polymer ?
#
loop_
_entity_poly.entity_id
_entity_poly.type
_entity_poly.pdbx_seq_one_letter_code
_entity_poly.pdbx_strand_id
1 'polypeptide(L)'
;DEAAPGWQATIDGKPLTRVTVDGWAQGFELPAGGGRLDLTYDAPFTHTVWLWAQGAIALVLVVMALPGRRREIDDDLPEEALAVAA
;
A
#
# COMPACT_ATOMS: atom_id res chain seq x y z
N ASP A 1 -5.68 24.12 -7.16
CA ASP A 1 -4.77 23.39 -8.05
C ASP A 1 -3.44 24.08 -8.11
N GLU A 2 -2.37 23.35 -7.86
CA GLU A 2 -0.99 23.83 -7.90
C GLU A 2 -0.19 22.85 -8.77
N ALA A 3 0.91 23.31 -9.37
CA ALA A 3 1.78 22.47 -10.18
C ALA A 3 2.33 21.30 -9.35
N ALA A 4 1.82 20.09 -9.61
CA ALA A 4 2.24 18.90 -8.88
C ALA A 4 3.35 18.14 -9.63
N PRO A 5 4.43 17.72 -8.93
CA PRO A 5 5.58 17.08 -9.55
C PRO A 5 5.28 15.70 -10.16
N GLY A 6 4.19 15.04 -9.75
CA GLY A 6 3.82 13.71 -10.25
C GLY A 6 3.31 13.67 -11.70
N TRP A 7 2.87 14.80 -12.27
CA TRP A 7 2.40 14.84 -13.66
C TRP A 7 3.53 14.61 -14.66
N GLN A 8 3.37 13.83 -15.71
CA GLN A 8 4.36 13.63 -16.76
C GLN A 8 3.65 13.65 -18.12
N ALA A 9 4.29 14.26 -19.12
CA ALA A 9 3.75 14.32 -20.46
C ALA A 9 4.78 13.83 -21.48
N THR A 10 4.33 13.04 -22.45
CA THR A 10 5.16 12.58 -23.57
C THR A 10 4.43 12.80 -24.89
N ILE A 11 5.18 13.09 -25.96
CA ILE A 11 4.66 13.13 -27.32
C ILE A 11 5.36 12.05 -28.15
N ASP A 12 4.56 11.12 -28.69
CA ASP A 12 5.07 9.94 -29.41
C ASP A 12 6.19 9.21 -28.65
N GLY A 13 6.05 9.13 -27.31
CA GLY A 13 7.01 8.50 -26.40
C GLY A 13 8.21 9.36 -25.99
N LYS A 14 8.33 10.60 -26.48
CA LYS A 14 9.40 11.54 -26.07
C LYS A 14 8.92 12.45 -24.92
N PRO A 15 9.66 12.56 -23.81
CA PRO A 15 9.25 13.40 -22.69
C PRO A 15 9.24 14.90 -23.05
N LEU A 16 8.25 15.61 -22.55
CA LEU A 16 8.12 17.06 -22.72
C LEU A 16 8.75 17.84 -21.56
N THR A 17 9.24 19.04 -21.84
CA THR A 17 9.77 19.95 -20.83
C THR A 17 8.64 20.47 -19.96
N ARG A 18 8.79 20.33 -18.64
CA ARG A 18 7.84 20.82 -17.65
C ARG A 18 8.01 22.32 -17.44
N VAL A 19 6.91 23.06 -17.42
CA VAL A 19 6.90 24.50 -17.14
C VAL A 19 5.80 24.85 -16.14
N THR A 20 5.97 25.96 -15.41
CA THR A 20 4.92 26.53 -14.56
C THR A 20 4.30 27.72 -15.29
N VAL A 21 3.00 27.65 -15.55
CA VAL A 21 2.24 28.70 -16.25
C VAL A 21 1.60 29.61 -15.20
N ASP A 22 1.73 30.91 -15.40
CA ASP A 22 1.18 31.97 -14.54
C ASP A 22 1.53 31.84 -13.05
N GLY A 23 2.64 31.15 -12.73
CA GLY A 23 3.14 30.97 -11.37
C GLY A 23 2.43 29.90 -10.54
N TRP A 24 1.43 29.19 -11.07
CA TRP A 24 0.68 28.19 -10.30
C TRP A 24 0.26 26.94 -11.08
N ALA A 25 0.08 27.03 -12.40
CA ALA A 25 -0.46 25.94 -13.20
C ALA A 25 0.64 25.05 -13.78
N GLN A 26 0.42 23.74 -13.79
CA GLN A 26 1.30 22.80 -14.47
C GLN A 26 1.14 22.91 -15.99
N GLY A 27 2.24 23.17 -16.70
CA GLY A 27 2.29 23.15 -18.16
C GLY A 27 3.41 22.24 -18.70
N PHE A 28 3.35 21.98 -20.00
CA PHE A 28 4.37 21.26 -20.76
C PHE A 28 4.59 21.95 -22.10
N GLU A 29 5.86 22.15 -22.48
CA GLU A 29 6.21 22.74 -23.77
C GLU A 29 5.92 21.75 -24.89
N LEU A 30 5.05 22.14 -25.82
CA LEU A 30 4.62 21.28 -26.91
C LEU A 30 5.29 21.74 -28.21
N PRO A 31 6.05 20.87 -28.91
CA PRO A 31 6.65 21.23 -30.19
C PRO A 31 5.55 21.47 -31.24
N ALA A 32 5.85 22.27 -32.27
CA ALA A 32 4.89 22.62 -33.32
C ALA A 32 4.42 21.43 -34.17
N GLY A 33 5.04 20.26 -34.02
CA GLY A 33 4.61 19.02 -34.65
C GLY A 33 3.35 18.44 -33.99
N GLY A 34 2.48 17.83 -34.79
CA GLY A 34 1.38 17.00 -34.26
C GLY A 34 1.85 15.62 -33.84
N GLY A 35 1.06 14.92 -33.03
CA GLY A 35 1.38 13.58 -32.56
C GLY A 35 0.40 13.12 -31.47
N ARG A 36 0.69 11.97 -30.86
CA ARG A 36 -0.07 11.48 -29.70
C ARG A 36 0.53 12.04 -28.42
N LEU A 37 -0.26 12.85 -27.71
CA LEU A 37 0.06 13.33 -26.37
C LEU A 37 -0.46 12.33 -25.34
N ASP A 38 0.45 11.74 -24.55
CA ASP A 38 0.10 10.94 -23.38
C ASP A 38 0.47 11.72 -22.11
N LEU A 39 -0.53 11.96 -21.24
CA LEU A 39 -0.40 12.64 -19.96
C LEU A 39 -0.70 11.64 -18.84
N THR A 40 0.29 11.38 -17.99
CA THR A 40 0.22 10.42 -16.90
C THR A 40 0.56 11.06 -15.56
N TYR A 41 0.05 10.48 -14.48
CA TYR A 41 0.42 10.87 -13.13
C TYR A 41 1.15 9.70 -12.46
N ASP A 42 2.40 9.94 -12.07
CA ASP A 42 3.19 8.97 -11.33
C ASP A 42 2.85 9.09 -9.83
N ALA A 43 2.04 8.15 -9.36
CA ALA A 43 1.64 8.09 -7.96
C ALA A 43 2.67 7.26 -7.17
N PRO A 44 3.16 7.76 -6.03
CA PRO A 44 4.14 7.04 -5.24
C PRO A 44 3.56 5.73 -4.70
N PHE A 45 4.12 4.60 -5.14
CA PHE A 45 3.73 3.26 -4.68
C PHE A 45 3.93 3.06 -3.17
N THR A 46 4.81 3.85 -2.55
CA THR A 46 5.10 3.83 -1.11
C THR A 46 3.86 4.07 -0.25
N HIS A 47 2.92 4.91 -0.70
CA HIS A 47 1.66 5.14 0.02
C HIS A 47 0.81 3.86 0.10
N THR A 48 0.69 3.14 -1.02
CA THR A 48 -0.04 1.86 -1.08
C THR A 48 0.60 0.82 -0.17
N VAL A 49 1.93 0.69 -0.20
CA VAL A 49 2.67 -0.22 0.69
C VAL A 49 2.44 0.13 2.16
N TRP A 50 2.46 1.42 2.50
CA TRP A 50 2.22 1.89 3.85
C TRP A 50 0.82 1.54 4.36
N LEU A 51 -0.22 1.72 3.53
CA LEU A 51 -1.58 1.32 3.87
C LEU A 51 -1.69 -0.20 4.14
N TRP A 52 -1.02 -1.03 3.34
CA TRP A 52 -0.97 -2.47 3.59
C TRP A 52 -0.27 -2.83 4.89
N ALA A 53 0.84 -2.15 5.21
CA ALA A 53 1.54 -2.34 6.48
C ALA A 53 0.64 -1.97 7.68
N GLN A 54 -0.09 -0.86 7.59
CA GLN A 54 -1.06 -0.47 8.61
C GLN A 54 -2.19 -1.51 8.76
N GLY A 55 -2.73 -2.01 7.65
CA GLY A 55 -3.74 -3.06 7.65
C GLY A 55 -3.25 -4.36 8.32
N ALA A 56 -2.00 -4.77 8.05
CA ALA A 56 -1.40 -5.93 8.68
C ALA A 56 -1.22 -5.75 10.20
N ILE A 57 -0.72 -4.59 10.64
CA ILE A 57 -0.57 -4.28 12.07
C ILE A 57 -1.94 -4.29 12.76
N ALA A 58 -2.95 -3.64 12.16
CA ALA A 58 -4.30 -3.61 12.70
C ALA A 58 -4.89 -5.02 12.82
N LEU A 59 -4.68 -5.88 11.82
CA LEU A 59 -5.11 -7.28 11.86
C LEU A 59 -4.44 -8.05 13.02
N VAL A 60 -3.12 -7.89 13.20
CA VAL A 60 -2.39 -8.51 14.33
C VAL A 60 -2.97 -8.05 15.67
N LEU A 61 -3.24 -6.76 15.82
CA LEU A 61 -3.84 -6.21 17.04
C LEU A 61 -5.25 -6.78 17.29
N VAL A 62 -6.07 -6.92 16.23
CA VAL A 62 -7.40 -7.55 16.34
C VAL A 62 -7.27 -8.98 16.81
N VAL A 63 -6.37 -9.77 16.22
CA VAL A 63 -6.14 -11.17 16.62
C VAL A 63 -5.66 -11.26 18.06
N MET A 64 -4.73 -10.40 18.48
CA MET A 64 -4.23 -10.34 19.85
C MET A 64 -5.31 -9.92 20.86
N ALA A 65 -6.25 -9.07 20.43
CA ALA A 65 -7.38 -8.64 21.24
C ALA A 65 -8.50 -9.69 21.34
N LEU A 66 -8.47 -10.76 20.52
CA LEU A 66 -9.45 -11.84 20.65
C LEU A 66 -9.27 -12.52 22.02
N PRO A 67 -10.34 -12.67 22.82
CA PRO A 67 -10.24 -13.35 24.10
C PRO A 67 -9.73 -14.78 23.86
N GLY A 68 -8.60 -15.11 24.48
CA GLY A 68 -8.03 -16.44 24.40
C GLY A 68 -9.09 -17.46 24.82
N ARG A 69 -9.46 -18.35 23.91
CA ARG A 69 -10.32 -19.51 24.21
C ARG A 69 -9.56 -20.33 25.25
N ARG A 70 -9.87 -20.11 26.53
CA ARG A 70 -9.43 -20.94 27.64
C ARG A 70 -9.88 -22.35 27.30
N ARG A 71 -8.94 -23.16 26.82
CA ARG A 71 -9.10 -24.61 26.92
C ARG A 71 -8.74 -24.90 28.36
N GLU A 72 -9.73 -25.26 29.15
CA GLU A 72 -9.48 -26.09 30.32
C GLU A 72 -8.83 -27.36 29.76
N ILE A 73 -7.50 -27.38 29.75
CA ILE A 73 -6.75 -28.61 29.56
C ILE A 73 -6.83 -29.26 30.93
N ASP A 74 -7.73 -30.22 31.06
CA ASP A 74 -7.82 -31.09 32.23
C ASP A 74 -6.64 -32.07 32.17
N ASP A 75 -5.44 -31.55 32.43
CA ASP A 75 -4.17 -32.29 32.49
C ASP A 75 -4.02 -33.03 33.84
N ASP A 76 -5.07 -32.95 34.68
CA ASP A 76 -5.19 -33.62 35.97
C ASP A 76 -5.77 -35.04 35.82
N LEU A 77 -6.00 -35.52 34.60
CA LEU A 77 -6.36 -36.91 34.36
C LEU A 77 -5.15 -37.82 34.66
N PRO A 78 -5.23 -38.65 35.71
CA PRO A 78 -4.06 -39.39 36.16
C PRO A 78 -3.60 -40.40 35.09
N GLU A 79 -2.27 -40.49 34.84
CA GLU A 79 -1.62 -41.65 34.18
C GLU A 79 -1.91 -42.98 34.94
N GLU A 80 -2.54 -42.90 36.11
CA GLU A 80 -2.68 -43.98 37.08
C GLU A 80 -3.58 -45.14 36.65
N ALA A 81 -4.47 -44.98 35.66
CA ALA A 81 -5.21 -46.13 35.15
C ALA A 81 -4.31 -47.15 34.41
N LEU A 82 -3.16 -46.72 33.87
CA LEU A 82 -2.21 -47.61 33.18
C LEU A 82 -1.21 -48.26 34.14
N ALA A 83 -0.92 -47.63 35.29
CA ALA A 83 -0.03 -48.19 36.31
C ALA A 83 -0.71 -49.25 37.19
N VAL A 84 -2.05 -49.25 37.30
CA VAL A 84 -2.82 -50.23 38.09
C VAL A 84 -3.00 -51.59 37.39
N ALA A 85 -2.61 -51.71 36.11
CA ALA A 85 -2.76 -52.94 35.33
C ALA A 85 -1.45 -53.76 35.13
N ALA A 86 -0.36 -53.41 35.82
CA ALA A 86 0.93 -54.11 35.78
C ALA A 86 1.24 -54.80 37.12
#